data_AF-M0GES0-F1
#
_entry.id   AF-M0GES0-F1
#
_cell.length_a   1.000
_cell.length_b   1.000
_cell.length_c   1.000
_cell.angle_alpha   90.00
_cell.angle_beta   90.00
_cell.angle_gamma   90.00
#
_symmetry.space_group_name_H-M   'P 1'
#
loop_
_entity.id
_entity.type
_entity.pdbx_description
1 polymer ?
#
loop_
_entity_poly.entity_id
_entity_poly.type
_entity_poly.pdbx_seq_one_letter_code
_entity_poly.pdbx_strand_id
1 'polypeptide(L)'
;MSLRRWKRAFAWAVVLLGVGSLSGPDVVTTYLRGAGDFWSAAPLFVVTLLATIDAYVVARAQNRASRRSGSRDGRVCPNCRRTADPSLEFCEWCATELDSVPGSEAEADAAEGGLERD
;
A
#
# COMPACT_ATOMS: atom_id res chain seq x y z
N MET A 1 -1.14 -9.11 -19.73
CA MET A 1 -2.27 -8.69 -18.87
C MET A 1 -1.78 -7.63 -17.86
N SER A 2 -1.22 -6.50 -18.35
CA SER A 2 -0.52 -5.50 -17.51
C SER A 2 -1.13 -4.09 -17.61
N LEU A 3 -1.97 -3.85 -18.62
CA LEU A 3 -2.52 -2.52 -18.90
C LEU A 3 -3.59 -2.05 -17.92
N ARG A 4 -4.35 -2.96 -17.29
CA ARG A 4 -5.51 -2.56 -16.45
C ARG A 4 -5.09 -1.89 -15.13
N ARG A 5 -3.88 -2.15 -14.62
CA ARG A 5 -3.33 -1.49 -13.43
C ARG A 5 -2.74 -0.10 -13.77
N TRP A 6 -2.17 0.06 -14.97
CA TRP A 6 -1.50 1.30 -15.40
C TRP A 6 -2.46 2.42 -15.82
N LYS A 7 -3.66 2.10 -16.32
CA LYS A 7 -4.64 3.11 -16.76
C LYS A 7 -5.02 4.10 -15.67
N ARG A 8 -5.01 3.68 -14.40
CA ARG A 8 -5.35 4.55 -13.26
C ARG A 8 -4.22 5.51 -12.92
N ALA A 9 -2.98 5.03 -12.88
CA ALA A 9 -1.81 5.89 -12.70
C ALA A 9 -1.72 6.94 -13.82
N PHE A 10 -2.00 6.55 -15.06
CA PHE A 10 -2.01 7.46 -16.21
C PHE A 10 -3.15 8.48 -16.13
N ALA A 11 -4.36 8.05 -15.72
CA ALA A 11 -5.47 8.97 -15.50
C ALA A 11 -5.16 9.97 -14.38
N TRP A 12 -4.55 9.52 -13.29
CA TRP A 12 -4.13 10.37 -12.18
C TRP A 12 -3.04 11.36 -12.57
N ALA A 13 -2.06 10.93 -13.36
CA ALA A 13 -1.02 11.81 -13.89
C ALA A 13 -1.63 12.91 -14.77
N VAL A 14 -2.57 12.57 -15.65
CA VAL A 14 -3.27 13.53 -16.51
C VAL A 14 -4.11 14.52 -15.70
N VAL A 15 -4.80 14.04 -14.66
CA VAL A 15 -5.59 14.90 -13.76
C VAL A 15 -4.70 15.86 -12.96
N LEU A 16 -3.59 15.37 -12.39
CA LEU A 16 -2.62 16.21 -11.67
C LEU A 16 -2.00 17.26 -12.59
N LEU A 17 -1.60 16.87 -13.81
CA LEU A 17 -1.05 17.78 -14.81
C LEU A 17 -2.08 18.83 -15.24
N GLY A 18 -3.32 18.41 -15.51
CA GLY A 18 -4.39 19.33 -15.90
C GLY A 18 -4.72 20.35 -14.82
N VAL A 19 -4.79 19.92 -13.55
CA VAL A 19 -5.06 20.81 -12.41
C VAL A 19 -3.88 21.76 -12.16
N GLY A 20 -2.65 21.28 -12.22
CA GLY A 20 -1.45 22.11 -12.09
C GLY A 20 -1.37 23.19 -13.16
N SER A 21 -1.67 22.84 -14.43
CA SER A 21 -1.69 23.80 -15.53
C SER A 21 -2.78 24.85 -15.41
N LEU A 22 -3.96 24.51 -14.90
CA LEU A 22 -5.07 25.47 -14.75
C LEU A 22 -4.88 26.44 -13.57
N SER A 23 -4.17 26.00 -12.53
CA SER A 23 -4.11 26.76 -11.27
C SER A 23 -3.05 27.87 -11.30
N GLY A 24 -2.01 27.77 -12.13
CA GLY A 24 -0.91 28.73 -12.16
C GLY A 24 0.10 28.52 -11.01
N PRO A 25 1.35 29.00 -11.16
CA PRO A 25 2.46 28.62 -10.28
C PRO A 25 2.36 29.18 -8.85
N ASP A 26 1.65 30.29 -8.66
CA ASP A 26 1.71 31.06 -7.40
C ASP A 26 0.56 30.80 -6.43
N VAL A 27 -0.49 30.07 -6.83
CA VAL A 27 -1.72 29.92 -6.01
C VAL A 27 -1.47 29.36 -4.62
N VAL A 28 -0.52 28.43 -4.50
CA VAL A 28 -0.17 27.82 -3.20
C VAL A 28 0.46 28.88 -2.30
N THR A 29 1.35 29.71 -2.83
CA THR A 29 2.05 30.73 -2.04
C THR A 29 1.13 31.89 -1.66
N THR A 30 0.17 32.26 -2.52
CA THR A 30 -0.84 33.29 -2.23
C THR A 30 -1.86 32.82 -1.20
N TYR A 31 -2.31 31.56 -1.30
CA TYR A 31 -3.22 30.95 -0.33
C TYR A 31 -2.58 30.80 1.06
N LEU A 32 -1.34 30.32 1.13
CA LEU A 32 -0.61 30.16 2.41
C LEU A 32 -0.33 31.50 3.12
N ARG A 33 -0.24 32.61 2.37
CA ARG A 33 -0.13 33.97 2.95
C ARG A 33 -1.47 34.55 3.41
N GLY A 34 -2.57 33.80 3.28
CA GLY A 34 -3.92 34.23 3.66
C GLY A 34 -4.56 35.23 2.67
N ALA A 35 -3.94 35.46 1.52
CA ALA A 35 -4.42 36.39 0.49
C ALA A 35 -5.12 35.68 -0.69
N GLY A 36 -5.30 34.36 -0.61
CA GLY A 36 -5.83 33.55 -1.71
C GLY A 36 -7.30 33.20 -1.54
N ASP A 37 -8.05 33.27 -2.64
CA ASP A 37 -9.44 32.82 -2.69
C ASP A 37 -9.55 31.30 -2.55
N PHE A 38 -10.54 30.84 -1.78
CA PHE A 38 -10.85 29.42 -1.62
C PHE A 38 -11.11 28.73 -2.97
N TRP A 39 -11.78 29.43 -3.90
CA TRP A 39 -12.05 28.92 -5.25
C TRP A 39 -10.78 28.65 -6.06
N SER A 40 -9.69 29.39 -5.81
CA SER A 40 -8.39 29.19 -6.47
C SER A 40 -7.67 27.94 -5.96
N ALA A 41 -7.94 27.53 -4.71
CA ALA A 41 -7.39 26.31 -4.14
C ALA A 41 -8.31 25.08 -4.36
N ALA A 42 -9.56 25.28 -4.77
CA ALA A 42 -10.54 24.22 -4.97
C ALA A 42 -10.05 23.06 -5.87
N PRO A 43 -9.34 23.28 -6.99
CA PRO A 43 -8.82 22.19 -7.81
C PRO A 43 -7.85 21.26 -7.06
N LEU A 44 -7.00 21.82 -6.20
CA LEU A 44 -6.06 21.04 -5.37
C LEU A 44 -6.79 20.17 -4.35
N PHE A 45 -7.81 20.72 -3.69
CA PHE A 45 -8.65 19.98 -2.76
C PHE A 45 -9.41 18.85 -3.46
N VAL A 46 -9.96 19.11 -4.65
CA VAL A 46 -10.67 18.11 -5.45
C VAL A 46 -9.74 16.95 -5.83
N VAL A 47 -8.54 17.26 -6.32
CA VAL A 47 -7.52 16.24 -6.65
C VAL A 47 -7.15 15.40 -5.43
N THR A 48 -6.91 16.06 -4.29
CA THR A 48 -6.52 15.38 -3.05
C THR A 48 -7.63 14.46 -2.53
N LEU A 49 -8.89 14.95 -2.55
CA LEU A 49 -10.05 14.18 -2.14
C LEU A 49 -10.24 12.97 -3.06
N LEU A 50 -10.19 13.19 -4.37
CA LEU A 50 -10.28 12.12 -5.36
C LEU A 50 -9.16 11.08 -5.17
N ALA A 51 -7.93 11.48 -4.82
CA ALA A 51 -6.79 10.58 -4.65
C ALA A 51 -6.98 9.70 -3.40
N THR A 52 -7.55 10.29 -2.35
CA THR A 52 -7.92 9.58 -1.13
C THR A 52 -9.05 8.59 -1.39
N ILE A 53 -10.06 8.98 -2.16
CA ILE A 53 -11.16 8.09 -2.58
C ILE A 53 -10.61 6.93 -3.43
N ASP A 54 -9.69 7.20 -4.35
CA ASP A 54 -9.05 6.19 -5.19
C ASP A 54 -8.31 5.15 -4.34
N ALA A 55 -7.47 5.61 -3.41
CA ALA A 55 -6.76 4.77 -2.45
C ALA A 55 -7.73 3.95 -1.58
N TYR A 56 -8.81 4.57 -1.10
CA TYR A 56 -9.84 3.90 -0.31
C TYR A 56 -10.56 2.79 -1.10
N VAL A 57 -10.93 3.06 -2.36
CA VAL A 57 -11.56 2.07 -3.24
C VAL A 57 -10.60 0.92 -3.54
N VAL A 58 -9.31 1.20 -3.76
CA VAL A 58 -8.28 0.17 -3.94
C VAL A 58 -8.17 -0.71 -2.71
N ALA A 59 -8.01 -0.10 -1.54
CA ALA A 59 -7.90 -0.82 -0.29
C ALA A 59 -9.13 -1.72 -0.08
N ARG A 60 -10.33 -1.19 -0.34
CA ARG A 60 -11.57 -1.97 -0.22
C ARG A 60 -11.67 -3.11 -1.23
N ALA A 61 -11.27 -2.90 -2.48
CA ALA A 61 -11.26 -3.94 -3.50
C ALA A 61 -10.25 -5.06 -3.18
N GLN A 62 -9.06 -4.69 -2.70
CA GLN A 62 -8.05 -5.64 -2.21
C GLN A 62 -8.57 -6.45 -1.02
N ASN A 63 -9.17 -5.79 -0.02
CA ASN A 63 -9.75 -6.47 1.14
C ASN A 63 -10.85 -7.48 0.76
N ARG A 64 -11.67 -7.17 -0.25
CA ARG A 64 -12.68 -8.10 -0.78
C ARG A 64 -12.06 -9.28 -1.53
N ALA A 65 -10.94 -9.07 -2.24
CA ALA A 65 -10.21 -10.13 -2.92
C ALA A 65 -9.52 -11.06 -1.90
N SER A 66 -8.85 -10.51 -0.89
CA SER A 66 -8.18 -11.27 0.17
C SER A 66 -9.15 -12.14 0.98
N ARG A 67 -10.36 -11.64 1.26
CA ARG A 67 -11.42 -12.44 1.92
C ARG A 67 -11.89 -13.63 1.08
N ARG A 68 -11.79 -13.54 -0.26
CA ARG A 68 -12.18 -14.63 -1.17
C ARG A 68 -11.04 -15.63 -1.40
N SER A 69 -9.79 -15.19 -1.32
CA SER A 69 -8.63 -16.04 -1.54
C SER A 69 -8.25 -16.90 -0.33
N GLY A 70 -8.87 -16.69 0.84
CA GLY A 70 -8.96 -17.70 1.90
C GLY A 70 -7.64 -18.39 2.28
N SER A 71 -6.52 -17.67 2.35
CA SER A 71 -5.30 -18.23 2.94
C SER A 71 -5.55 -18.38 4.44
N ARG A 72 -5.84 -19.62 4.85
CA ARG A 72 -6.15 -19.99 6.24
C ARG A 72 -4.92 -20.14 7.13
N ASP A 73 -3.71 -19.95 6.58
CA ASP A 73 -2.44 -20.16 7.30
C ASP A 73 -1.63 -18.88 7.59
N GLY A 74 -2.14 -17.71 7.20
CA GLY A 74 -1.40 -16.46 7.43
C GLY A 74 -1.69 -15.78 8.76
N ARG A 75 -0.64 -15.30 9.43
CA ARG A 75 -0.75 -14.44 10.62
C ARG A 75 -1.27 -13.05 10.24
N VAL A 76 -2.08 -12.42 11.09
CA VAL A 76 -2.57 -11.05 10.86
C VAL A 76 -1.53 -10.04 11.35
N CYS A 77 -1.04 -9.16 10.47
CA CYS A 77 -0.10 -8.10 10.84
C CYS A 77 -0.75 -7.09 11.81
N PRO A 78 -0.14 -6.76 12.96
CA PRO A 78 -0.71 -5.82 13.93
C PRO A 78 -0.77 -4.37 13.43
N ASN A 79 0.11 -3.99 12.49
CA ASN A 79 0.17 -2.63 11.94
C ASN A 79 -0.88 -2.42 10.84
N CYS A 80 -0.80 -3.18 9.74
CA CYS A 80 -1.68 -2.99 8.57
C CYS A 80 -2.92 -3.90 8.56
N ARG A 81 -3.03 -4.87 9.48
CA ARG A 81 -4.13 -5.83 9.62
C ARG A 81 -4.41 -6.70 8.39
N ARG A 82 -3.41 -6.88 7.53
CA ARG A 82 -3.47 -7.85 6.43
C ARG A 82 -2.94 -9.20 6.89
N THR A 83 -3.41 -10.26 6.24
CA THR A 83 -2.86 -11.61 6.35
C THR A 83 -1.47 -11.59 5.71
N ALA A 84 -0.44 -11.82 6.52
CA ALA A 84 0.94 -11.95 6.10
C ALA A 84 1.33 -13.43 6.04
N ASP A 85 2.26 -13.75 5.15
CA ASP A 85 2.87 -15.07 5.05
C ASP A 85 3.56 -15.43 6.39
N PRO A 86 3.27 -16.59 7.00
CA PRO A 86 3.89 -16.98 8.27
C PRO A 86 5.39 -17.32 8.14
N SER A 87 5.90 -17.58 6.93
CA SER A 87 7.32 -17.87 6.67
C SER A 87 8.19 -16.60 6.60
N LEU A 88 7.57 -15.42 6.52
CA LEU A 88 8.27 -14.14 6.49
C LEU A 88 8.26 -13.49 7.87
N GLU A 89 9.45 -13.13 8.34
CA GLU A 89 9.69 -12.31 9.54
C GLU A 89 9.37 -10.82 9.34
N PHE A 90 8.93 -10.45 8.14
CA PHE A 90 8.45 -9.10 7.82
C PHE A 90 7.14 -9.17 7.06
N CYS A 91 6.32 -8.14 7.21
CA CYS A 91 5.08 -8.02 6.48
C CYS A 91 5.37 -7.61 5.03
N GLU A 92 5.12 -8.49 4.07
CA GLU A 92 5.25 -8.22 2.62
C GLU A 92 4.43 -7.00 2.14
N TRP A 93 3.46 -6.53 2.93
CA TRP A 93 2.54 -5.44 2.55
C TRP A 93 3.01 -4.05 2.99
N CYS A 94 3.52 -3.94 4.21
CA CYS A 94 3.88 -2.65 4.81
C CYS A 94 5.32 -2.62 5.33
N ALA A 95 6.08 -3.68 5.08
CA ALA A 95 7.47 -3.86 5.51
C ALA A 95 7.67 -3.72 7.03
N THR A 96 6.61 -3.85 7.85
CA THR A 96 6.73 -3.90 9.30
C THR A 96 7.26 -5.26 9.72
N GLU A 97 8.26 -5.29 10.59
CA GLU A 97 8.78 -6.50 11.20
C GLU A 97 7.68 -7.24 11.98
N LEU A 98 7.72 -8.57 11.93
CA LEU A 98 6.74 -9.46 12.53
C LEU A 98 7.49 -10.42 13.45
N ASP A 99 7.11 -10.47 14.73
CA ASP A 99 7.69 -11.42 15.68
C ASP A 99 7.55 -12.85 15.14
N SER A 100 8.62 -13.62 15.05
CA SER A 100 8.55 -15.00 14.54
C SER A 100 7.62 -15.86 15.40
N VAL A 101 6.85 -16.75 14.77
CA VAL A 101 6.13 -17.81 15.50
C VAL A 101 7.12 -18.96 15.67
N PRO A 102 7.44 -19.41 16.90
CA PRO A 102 8.38 -20.50 17.11
C PRO A 102 7.79 -21.78 16.52
N GLY A 103 8.26 -22.20 15.34
CA GLY A 103 7.70 -23.36 14.65
C GLY A 103 8.37 -23.82 13.36
N SER A 104 9.55 -23.33 12.98
CA SER A 104 10.25 -23.79 11.76
C SER A 104 11.67 -24.33 11.98
N GLU A 105 12.16 -24.42 13.22
CA GLU A 105 13.53 -24.88 13.50
C GLU A 105 13.62 -26.38 13.86
N ALA A 106 12.51 -27.12 13.92
CA ALA A 106 12.52 -28.53 14.34
C ALA A 106 12.91 -29.54 13.24
N GLU A 107 13.05 -29.13 11.98
CA GLU A 107 13.30 -30.07 10.86
C GLU A 107 14.73 -30.01 10.28
N ALA A 108 15.56 -29.05 10.73
CA ALA A 108 16.94 -28.92 10.26
C ALA A 108 17.96 -29.75 11.08
N ASP A 109 17.65 -30.07 12.35
CA ASP A 109 18.58 -30.78 13.26
C ASP A 109 18.62 -32.31 13.04
N ALA A 110 17.68 -32.88 12.27
CA ALA A 110 17.64 -34.33 12.04
C ALA A 110 18.57 -34.81 10.90
N ALA A 111 19.10 -33.91 10.08
CA ALA A 111 19.93 -34.27 8.92
C ALA A 111 21.44 -34.27 9.20
N GLU A 112 21.92 -33.50 10.18
CA GLU A 112 23.37 -33.37 10.43
C GLU A 112 23.94 -34.37 11.46
N GLY A 113 23.11 -35.08 12.23
CA GLY A 113 23.57 -36.07 13.22
C GLY A 113 23.93 -37.46 12.67
N GLY A 114 23.87 -37.68 11.35
CA GLY A 114 23.93 -39.01 10.72
C GLY A 114 25.27 -39.41 10.08
N LEU A 115 26.28 -38.54 10.05
CA LEU A 115 27.52 -38.76 9.29
C LEU A 115 28.80 -38.72 10.14
N GLU A 116 28.76 -39.20 11.39
CA GLU A 116 29.98 -39.43 12.20
C GLU A 116 29.87 -40.74 12.97
N ARG A 117 29.84 -41.84 12.23
CA ARG A 117 30.16 -43.17 12.75
C ARG A 117 30.81 -43.98 11.64
N ASP A 118 32.14 -43.94 11.56
CA ASP A 118 33.06 -45.05 11.25
C ASP A 118 34.52 -44.59 11.31
#